data_AF-T1BJ55-F1
#
_entry.id   AF-T1BJ55-F1
#
_cell.length_a   1.000
_cell.length_b   1.000
_cell.length_c   1.000
_cell.angle_alpha   90.00
_cell.angle_beta   90.00
_cell.angle_gamma   90.00
#
_symmetry.space_group_name_H-M   'P 1'
#
loop_
_entity.id
_entity.type
_entity.pdbx_description
1 polymer ?
#
loop_
_entity_poly.entity_id
_entity_poly.type
_entity_poly.pdbx_seq_one_letter_code
_entity_poly.pdbx_strand_id
1 'polypeptide(L)'
;MFGVEAARIALIHEASRTLGEQGLGVDVRHLMLVSDMMTNEGDIRAIGRHGISGKKTSVLARAAFEITAAHLLHAAITGETDELRGVAENIIVGQPITLGTGAVNLVYRPIRTALPPGVVPPPASPAATAAATGTPTHGTEEVA
;
A
#
# COMPACT_ATOMS: atom_id res chain seq x y z
N MET A 1 31.84 -12.76 -3.60
CA MET A 1 30.39 -12.82 -3.27
C MET A 1 29.62 -12.49 -4.54
N PHE A 2 28.51 -13.19 -4.84
CA PHE A 2 27.83 -13.14 -6.15
C PHE A 2 26.78 -12.02 -6.30
N GLY A 3 26.53 -11.21 -5.27
CA GLY A 3 25.58 -10.09 -5.29
C GLY A 3 24.14 -10.46 -4.98
N VAL A 4 23.29 -9.44 -4.84
CA VAL A 4 21.87 -9.58 -4.44
C VAL A 4 21.00 -10.27 -5.50
N GLU A 5 21.28 -10.06 -6.79
CA GLU A 5 20.57 -10.74 -7.87
C GLU A 5 20.86 -12.25 -7.91
N ALA A 6 22.10 -12.64 -7.62
CA ALA A 6 22.43 -14.06 -7.48
C ALA A 6 21.71 -14.68 -6.27
N ALA A 7 21.59 -13.93 -5.17
CA ALA A 7 20.81 -14.36 -4.02
C ALA A 7 19.31 -14.51 -4.32
N ARG A 8 18.73 -13.56 -5.06
CA ARG A 8 17.35 -13.63 -5.53
C ARG A 8 17.08 -14.90 -6.34
N ILE A 9 17.96 -15.22 -7.30
CA ILE A 9 17.84 -16.46 -8.10
C ILE A 9 17.98 -17.70 -7.22
N ALA A 10 18.93 -17.70 -6.29
CA ALA A 10 19.13 -18.80 -5.35
C ALA A 10 17.88 -19.04 -4.47
N LEU A 11 17.23 -17.98 -3.98
CA LEU A 11 15.99 -18.09 -3.21
C LEU A 11 14.86 -18.75 -4.02
N ILE A 12 14.67 -18.34 -5.28
CA ILE A 12 13.65 -18.92 -6.16
C ILE A 12 13.92 -20.41 -6.38
N HIS A 13 15.18 -20.78 -6.68
CA HIS A 13 15.57 -22.16 -6.94
C HIS A 13 15.39 -23.05 -5.70
N GLU A 14 15.81 -22.57 -4.54
CA GLU A 14 15.70 -23.34 -3.30
C GLU A 14 14.24 -23.52 -2.88
N ALA A 15 13.46 -22.43 -2.86
CA ALA A 15 12.03 -22.50 -2.53
C ALA A 15 11.27 -23.44 -3.48
N SER A 16 11.57 -23.37 -4.78
CA SER A 16 10.95 -24.27 -5.77
C SER A 16 11.35 -25.73 -5.54
N ARG A 17 12.62 -25.99 -5.20
CA ARG A 17 13.10 -27.35 -4.92
C ARG A 17 12.43 -27.92 -3.68
N THR A 18 12.47 -27.20 -2.56
CA THR A 18 11.89 -27.66 -1.30
C THR A 18 10.38 -27.91 -1.44
N LEU A 19 9.63 -26.99 -2.07
CA LEU A 19 8.20 -27.18 -2.28
C LEU A 19 7.91 -28.36 -3.23
N GLY A 20 8.71 -28.52 -4.29
CA GLY A 20 8.63 -29.65 -5.21
C GLY A 20 8.88 -31.00 -4.54
N GLU A 21 9.86 -31.08 -3.64
CA GLU A 21 10.16 -32.27 -2.83
C GLU A 21 9.00 -32.66 -1.90
N GLN A 22 8.20 -31.69 -1.46
CA GLN A 22 6.98 -31.92 -0.68
C GLN A 22 5.73 -32.18 -1.54
N GLY A 23 5.88 -32.26 -2.87
CA GLY A 23 4.76 -32.45 -3.80
C GLY A 23 3.84 -31.24 -3.96
N LEU A 24 4.28 -30.04 -3.55
CA LEU A 24 3.51 -28.81 -3.65
C LEU A 24 3.78 -28.10 -4.99
N GLY A 25 2.81 -28.14 -5.89
CA GLY A 25 2.85 -27.39 -7.14
C GLY A 25 2.56 -25.91 -6.90
N VAL A 26 3.60 -25.07 -6.89
CA VAL A 26 3.48 -23.61 -6.78
C VAL A 26 4.00 -22.96 -8.06
N ASP A 27 3.22 -22.05 -8.63
CA ASP A 27 3.63 -21.29 -9.80
C ASP A 27 4.82 -20.37 -9.44
N VAL A 28 5.84 -20.38 -10.30
CA VAL A 28 7.10 -19.64 -10.11
C VAL A 28 6.88 -18.14 -9.88
N ARG A 29 5.81 -17.54 -10.39
CA ARG A 29 5.49 -16.12 -10.20
C ARG A 29 5.31 -15.77 -8.71
N HIS A 30 4.75 -16.67 -7.90
CA HIS A 30 4.63 -16.44 -6.46
C HIS A 30 5.99 -16.46 -5.78
N LEU A 31 6.85 -17.39 -6.18
CA LEU A 31 8.22 -17.50 -5.63
C LEU A 31 9.07 -16.31 -6.04
N MET A 32 8.89 -15.81 -7.27
CA MET A 32 9.51 -14.58 -7.74
C MET A 32 9.08 -13.39 -6.88
N LEU A 33 7.78 -13.18 -6.68
CA LEU A 33 7.26 -12.08 -5.85
C LEU A 33 7.81 -12.09 -4.42
N VAL A 34 7.86 -13.26 -3.79
CA VAL A 34 8.42 -13.40 -2.44
C VAL A 34 9.92 -13.09 -2.44
N SER A 35 10.67 -13.62 -3.41
CA SER A 35 12.12 -13.40 -3.52
C SER A 35 12.46 -11.94 -3.84
N ASP A 36 11.66 -11.29 -4.68
CA ASP A 36 11.72 -9.86 -4.98
C ASP A 36 11.50 -9.03 -3.71
N MET A 37 10.47 -9.35 -2.94
CA MET A 37 10.19 -8.68 -1.67
C MET A 37 11.33 -8.84 -0.66
N MET A 38 12.03 -9.97 -0.69
CA MET A 38 13.20 -10.22 0.18
C MET A 38 14.47 -9.49 -0.26
N THR A 39 14.56 -8.98 -1.50
CA THR A 39 15.82 -8.48 -2.09
C THR A 39 15.75 -7.05 -2.62
N ASN A 40 14.58 -6.41 -2.67
CA ASN A 40 14.39 -5.11 -3.32
C ASN A 40 15.23 -3.95 -2.72
N GLU A 41 15.69 -4.05 -1.48
CA GLU A 41 16.45 -3.01 -0.78
C GLU A 41 17.97 -3.20 -0.92
N GLY A 42 18.42 -4.10 -1.80
CA GLY A 42 19.84 -4.33 -2.11
C GLY A 42 20.54 -5.38 -1.25
N ASP A 43 19.88 -5.83 -0.17
CA ASP A 43 20.32 -6.91 0.71
C ASP A 43 19.16 -7.89 0.97
N ILE A 44 19.49 -9.12 1.37
CA ILE A 44 18.48 -10.14 1.70
C ILE A 44 17.85 -9.82 3.07
N ARG A 45 16.52 -9.74 3.12
CA ARG A 45 15.78 -9.52 4.36
C ARG A 45 14.88 -10.68 4.72
N ALA A 46 14.87 -10.98 6.01
CA ALA A 46 13.95 -11.96 6.57
C ALA A 46 12.50 -11.43 6.53
N ILE A 47 11.56 -12.35 6.37
CA ILE A 47 10.13 -12.07 6.58
C ILE A 47 9.87 -12.19 8.08
N GLY A 48 9.48 -11.08 8.72
CA GLY A 48 9.21 -11.04 10.16
C GLY A 48 9.57 -9.70 10.79
N ARG A 49 9.50 -9.63 12.13
CA ARG A 49 9.68 -8.39 12.91
C ARG A 49 11.06 -7.73 12.75
N HIS A 50 12.12 -8.50 12.49
CA HIS A 50 13.46 -7.95 12.30
C HIS A 50 13.76 -7.58 10.84
N GLY A 51 12.84 -7.87 9.92
CA GLY A 51 13.02 -7.61 8.50
C GLY A 51 11.86 -6.82 7.92
N ILE A 52 11.21 -7.37 6.90
CA ILE A 52 10.24 -6.63 6.07
C ILE A 52 9.04 -6.12 6.89
N SER A 53 8.49 -6.95 7.79
CA SER A 53 7.26 -6.61 8.52
C SER A 53 7.46 -5.55 9.59
N GLY A 54 8.62 -5.52 10.27
CA GLY A 54 8.92 -4.53 11.32
C GLY A 54 9.33 -3.16 10.77
N LYS A 55 9.63 -3.07 9.47
CA LYS A 55 10.05 -1.83 8.79
C LYS A 55 8.94 -1.19 7.96
N LYS A 56 7.68 -1.63 8.12
CA LYS A 56 6.54 -0.94 7.50
C LYS A 56 6.49 0.51 7.99
N THR A 57 6.12 1.42 7.09
CA THR A 57 6.02 2.85 7.39
C THR A 57 4.87 3.15 8.36
N SER A 58 3.73 2.48 8.18
CA SER A 58 2.57 2.63 9.06
C SER A 58 2.86 2.11 10.47
N VAL A 59 2.53 2.94 11.47
CA VAL A 59 2.61 2.61 12.90
C VAL A 59 1.59 1.53 13.23
N LEU A 60 0.36 1.68 12.73
CA LEU A 60 -0.72 0.71 12.96
C LEU A 60 -0.38 -0.63 12.29
N ALA A 61 0.19 -0.61 11.09
CA ALA A 61 0.60 -1.82 10.39
C ALA A 61 1.77 -2.55 11.09
N ARG A 62 2.70 -1.83 11.74
CA ARG A 62 3.75 -2.44 12.58
C ARG A 62 3.16 -2.97 13.88
N ALA A 63 2.33 -2.20 14.57
CA ALA A 63 1.71 -2.60 15.84
C ALA A 63 0.79 -3.83 15.68
N ALA A 64 0.19 -4.01 14.50
CA ALA A 64 -0.60 -5.20 14.17
C ALA A 64 0.26 -6.47 13.96
N PHE A 65 1.58 -6.35 13.82
CA PHE A 65 2.49 -7.47 13.57
C PHE A 65 3.59 -7.57 14.65
N GLU A 66 3.28 -8.30 15.72
CA GLU A 66 4.12 -8.51 16.91
C GLU A 66 4.49 -7.22 17.69
N ILE A 67 4.76 -7.35 18.99
CA ILE A 67 5.21 -6.28 19.92
C ILE A 67 4.37 -4.97 19.84
N THR A 68 3.04 -5.10 19.79
CA THR A 68 2.06 -4.01 19.62
C THR A 68 2.30 -2.80 20.54
N ALA A 69 2.43 -3.03 21.85
CA ALA A 69 2.55 -1.94 22.83
C ALA A 69 3.84 -1.13 22.65
N ALA A 70 4.95 -1.77 22.30
CA ALA A 70 6.22 -1.07 22.11
C ALA A 70 6.18 -0.17 20.87
N HIS A 71 5.57 -0.65 19.77
CA HIS A 71 5.42 0.15 18.55
C HIS A 71 4.55 1.40 18.78
N LEU A 72 3.42 1.26 19.48
CA LEU A 72 2.55 2.39 19.80
C LEU A 72 3.21 3.37 20.77
N LEU A 73 3.90 2.88 21.80
CA LEU A 73 4.58 3.74 22.78
C LEU A 73 5.72 4.52 22.12
N HIS A 74 6.54 3.85 21.30
CA HIS A 74 7.60 4.52 20.57
C HIS A 74 7.05 5.61 19.65
N ALA A 75 6.03 5.30 18.85
CA ALA A 75 5.37 6.25 17.97
C ALA A 75 4.75 7.45 18.74
N ALA A 76 4.21 7.21 19.94
CA ALA A 76 3.68 8.27 20.79
C ALA A 76 4.79 9.19 21.33
N ILE A 77 5.96 8.65 21.67
CA ILE A 77 7.12 9.43 22.14
C ILE A 77 7.73 10.24 20.99
N THR A 78 7.84 9.65 19.79
CA THR A 78 8.42 10.30 18.61
C THR A 78 7.43 11.22 17.89
N GLY A 79 6.14 11.13 18.20
CA GLY A 79 5.09 11.92 17.53
C GLY A 79 4.84 11.48 16.08
N GLU A 80 4.99 10.19 15.78
CA GLU A 80 4.78 9.65 14.43
C GLU A 80 3.31 9.76 14.00
N THR A 81 3.09 10.15 12.74
CA THR A 81 1.76 10.24 12.12
C THR A 81 1.59 9.14 11.06
N ASP A 82 0.45 8.46 11.09
CA ASP A 82 0.13 7.40 10.11
C ASP A 82 -0.73 7.96 8.97
N GLU A 83 -0.27 7.81 7.74
CA GLU A 83 -0.96 8.32 6.53
C GLU A 83 -2.07 7.40 6.02
N LEU A 84 -2.28 6.23 6.64
CA LEU A 84 -3.34 5.29 6.27
C LEU A 84 -3.32 4.88 4.79
N ARG A 85 -2.14 4.59 4.23
CA ARG A 85 -2.00 4.24 2.80
C ARG A 85 -2.10 2.74 2.53
N GLY A 86 -1.75 1.91 3.49
CA GLY A 86 -1.73 0.45 3.38
C GLY A 86 -3.05 -0.21 3.76
N VAL A 87 -3.11 -1.51 3.54
CA VAL A 87 -4.33 -2.31 3.74
C VAL A 87 -4.65 -2.50 5.23
N ALA A 88 -3.65 -2.74 6.07
CA ALA A 88 -3.87 -3.14 7.46
C ALA A 88 -4.46 -2.00 8.29
N GLU A 89 -3.87 -0.82 8.17
CA GLU A 89 -4.26 0.37 8.90
C GLU A 89 -5.63 0.92 8.47
N ASN A 90 -5.96 0.86 7.18
CA ASN A 90 -7.30 1.19 6.69
C ASN A 90 -8.38 0.23 7.20
N ILE A 91 -8.07 -1.07 7.28
CA ILE A 91 -8.98 -2.06 7.86
C ILE A 91 -9.21 -1.78 9.35
N ILE A 92 -8.15 -1.45 10.10
CA ILE A 92 -8.24 -1.14 11.53
C ILE A 92 -9.14 0.09 11.78
N VAL A 93 -9.00 1.12 10.96
CA VAL A 93 -9.79 2.37 11.08
C VAL A 93 -11.19 2.25 10.46
N GLY A 94 -11.45 1.22 9.66
CA GLY A 94 -12.74 0.98 9.01
C GLY A 94 -12.97 1.79 7.73
N GLN A 95 -11.90 2.18 7.03
CA GLN A 95 -11.96 2.92 5.77
C GLN A 95 -11.77 1.98 4.56
N PRO A 96 -12.36 2.30 3.38
CA PRO A 96 -12.10 1.55 2.16
C PRO A 96 -10.61 1.54 1.79
N ILE A 97 -10.08 0.37 1.45
CA ILE A 97 -8.69 0.22 0.99
C ILE A 97 -8.54 0.64 -0.48
N THR A 98 -7.42 1.26 -0.83
CA THR A 98 -7.10 1.70 -2.19
C THR A 98 -6.57 0.57 -3.08
N LEU A 99 -7.19 -0.61 -3.00
CA LEU A 99 -6.82 -1.81 -3.77
C LEU A 99 -8.06 -2.50 -4.34
N GLY A 100 -7.92 -3.11 -5.53
CA GLY A 100 -9.04 -3.76 -6.20
C GLY A 100 -10.14 -2.76 -6.57
N THR A 101 -11.36 -2.96 -6.06
CA THR A 101 -12.49 -2.06 -6.32
C THR A 101 -12.29 -0.65 -5.74
N GLY A 102 -11.56 -0.53 -4.63
CA GLY A 102 -11.23 0.77 -4.04
C GLY A 102 -10.08 1.50 -4.72
N ALA A 103 -9.45 0.91 -5.75
CA ALA A 103 -8.41 1.58 -6.54
C ALA A 103 -8.98 2.60 -7.53
N VAL A 104 -10.30 2.64 -7.73
CA VAL A 104 -10.97 3.55 -8.66
C VAL A 104 -12.07 4.34 -7.96
N ASN A 105 -12.19 5.61 -8.31
CA ASN A 105 -13.27 6.48 -7.83
C ASN A 105 -14.39 6.54 -8.87
N LEU A 106 -15.62 6.23 -8.46
CA LEU A 106 -16.79 6.37 -9.31
C LEU A 106 -17.30 7.81 -9.28
N VAL A 107 -17.36 8.43 -10.45
CA VAL A 107 -17.93 9.76 -10.63
C VAL A 107 -19.17 9.65 -11.50
N TYR A 108 -20.33 9.95 -10.93
CA TYR A 108 -21.57 10.06 -11.69
C TYR A 108 -21.74 11.48 -12.22
N ARG A 109 -21.78 11.63 -13.55
CA ARG A 109 -22.16 12.88 -14.21
C ARG A 109 -23.57 12.73 -14.77
N PRO A 110 -24.61 13.34 -14.15
CA PRO A 110 -25.95 13.28 -14.71
C PRO A 110 -25.98 14.04 -16.04
N ILE A 111 -26.61 13.44 -17.05
CA ILE A 111 -27.00 14.16 -18.27
C ILE A 111 -28.02 15.20 -17.84
N ARG A 112 -27.72 16.48 -18.08
CA ARG A 112 -28.69 17.56 -17.90
C ARG A 112 -29.76 17.44 -18.98
N THR A 113 -30.74 16.57 -18.77
CA THR A 113 -32.03 16.71 -19.43
C THR A 113 -32.66 17.99 -18.89
N ALA A 114 -33.22 18.82 -19.79
CA ALA A 114 -33.96 20.01 -19.40
C ALA A 114 -34.98 19.63 -18.32
N LEU A 115 -34.77 20.17 -17.13
CA LEU A 115 -35.60 19.87 -15.99
C LEU A 115 -37.01 20.42 -16.27
N PRO A 116 -38.09 19.67 -16.05
CA PRO A 116 -39.44 20.20 -16.23
C PRO A 116 -39.62 21.45 -15.36
N PRO A 117 -40.36 22.47 -15.84
CA PRO A 117 -40.52 23.73 -15.12
C PRO A 117 -41.09 23.49 -13.71
N GLY A 118 -40.35 23.90 -12.68
CA GLY A 118 -40.77 23.82 -11.27
C GLY A 118 -40.00 22.85 -10.38
N VAL A 119 -39.06 22.06 -10.91
CA VAL A 119 -38.20 21.21 -10.05
C VAL A 119 -36.94 21.98 -9.66
N VAL A 120 -36.58 21.93 -8.38
CA VAL A 120 -35.31 22.48 -7.87
C VAL A 120 -34.23 21.42 -8.03
N PRO A 121 -33.07 21.72 -8.64
CA PRO A 121 -31.99 20.75 -8.76
C PRO A 121 -31.50 20.31 -7.36
N PRO A 122 -31.13 19.02 -7.17
CA PRO A 122 -30.59 18.56 -5.90
C PRO A 122 -29.31 19.34 -5.56
N PRO A 123 -29.04 19.59 -4.26
CA PRO A 123 -27.81 20.24 -3.84
C PRO A 123 -26.61 19.44 -4.34
N ALA A 124 -25.61 20.13 -4.88
CA ALA A 124 -24.37 19.50 -5.33
C ALA A 124 -23.75 18.75 -4.13
N SER A 125 -23.57 17.44 -4.28
CA SER A 125 -22.93 16.62 -3.24
C SER A 125 -21.52 17.17 -2.96
N PRO A 126 -21.14 17.37 -1.68
CA PRO A 126 -19.82 17.88 -1.31
C PRO A 126 -18.67 16.97 -1.80
N ALA A 127 -18.96 15.73 -2.19
CA ALA A 127 -17.97 14.80 -2.74
C ALA A 127 -17.41 15.19 -4.11
N ALA A 128 -18.09 16.06 -4.87
CA ALA A 128 -17.60 16.52 -6.18
C ALA A 128 -16.43 17.52 -6.08
N THR A 129 -16.25 18.18 -4.93
CA THR A 129 -15.23 19.21 -4.75
C THR A 129 -13.87 18.64 -4.35
N ALA A 130 -13.81 17.43 -3.76
CA ALA A 130 -12.55 16.83 -3.33
C ALA A 130 -11.72 16.20 -4.47
N ALA A 131 -12.35 15.87 -5.60
CA ALA A 131 -11.66 15.26 -6.75
C ALA A 131 -11.02 16.27 -7.71
N ALA A 132 -11.16 17.57 -7.47
CA ALA A 132 -10.63 18.63 -8.33
C ALA A 132 -9.32 19.27 -7.81
N THR A 133 -8.85 18.91 -6.62
CA THR A 133 -7.56 19.39 -6.10
C THR A 133 -6.47 18.34 -6.34
N GLY A 134 -6.26 18.02 -7.62
CA GLY A 134 -4.94 17.61 -8.08
C GLY A 134 -4.08 18.85 -8.09
N THR A 135 -3.16 18.95 -7.13
CA THR A 135 -2.15 20.00 -7.09
C THR A 135 -1.32 19.99 -8.38
N PRO A 136 -1.05 21.17 -8.99
CA PRO A 136 -0.21 21.28 -10.18
C PRO A 136 1.26 21.04 -9.81
N THR A 137 1.95 20.24 -10.61
CA THR A 137 3.39 20.04 -10.53
C THR A 137 4.13 21.25 -11.11
N HIS A 138 4.98 21.83 -10.26
CA HIS A 138 6.16 22.66 -10.51
C HIS A 138 6.32 23.33 -11.89
N GLY A 139 6.07 24.65 -11.93
CA GLY A 139 6.71 25.60 -12.84
C GLY A 139 7.57 26.56 -12.04
N THR A 140 8.87 26.56 -12.35
CA THR A 140 9.88 27.63 -12.18
C THR A 140 9.46 28.95 -11.52
N GLU A 141 10.15 29.33 -10.45
CA GLU A 141 10.61 30.71 -10.26
C GLU A 141 11.84 30.79 -9.34
N GLU A 142 12.77 31.64 -9.78
CA GLU A 142 14.08 32.00 -9.27
C GLU A 142 14.00 33.01 -8.10
N VAL A 143 15.00 32.96 -7.22
CA VAL A 143 15.70 34.08 -6.55
C VAL A 143 14.89 35.11 -5.73
N ALA A 144 15.10 35.08 -4.41
CA ALA A 144 15.62 36.20 -3.59
C ALA A 144 15.93 35.74 -2.16
#